data_AF-H3H3E3-F1
#
_entry.id   AF-H3H3E3-F1
#
_cell.length_a   1.000
_cell.length_b   1.000
_cell.length_c   1.000
_cell.angle_alpha   90.00
_cell.angle_beta   90.00
_cell.angle_gamma   90.00
#
_symmetry.space_group_name_H-M   'P 1'
#
loop_
_entity.id
_entity.type
_entity.pdbx_description
1 polymer ?
#
loop_
_entity_poly.entity_id
_entity_poly.type
_entity_poly.pdbx_seq_one_letter_code
_entity_poly.pdbx_strand_id
1 'polypeptide(L)'
;MEAQLSSLCAKWHHVLPDPAVREKACAAAKAKWVAAQAEQVNRSLKDQVLQQQLYLASLQHLLTQSPFLAPSRSKELFEGLHSFSVLSETLSLAQRTSHLQAQCELGVRLVPALMNRFARQHLASATVCNPFSHTSVMADGHFTYVSNLLLCRIPHRSLETVVVAAMHYFQNLPTELRSHLGVHCNLDLMQDLGDARAYSQMRYRNGAKFSAASNTTLVARITPASAVVVADFVDQDARYPVDRTAEGFVGLDSCLSLLMTPETDPATGQEHVLVQRLSVNRYKLPPTSPRLHDEIRSTLPWFNGDLFMEVVCRQLEQRRALPSC
;
A
#
# COMPACT_ATOMS: atom_id res chain seq x y z
N MET A 1 -43.17 -32.54 -16.39
CA MET A 1 -42.55 -33.86 -16.15
C MET A 1 -43.07 -34.55 -14.88
N GLU A 2 -43.51 -33.83 -13.84
CA GLU A 2 -44.35 -34.41 -12.75
C GLU A 2 -45.64 -35.08 -13.27
N ALA A 3 -46.21 -34.56 -14.37
CA ALA A 3 -47.30 -35.17 -15.12
C ALA A 3 -46.97 -36.58 -15.66
N GLN A 4 -45.70 -36.86 -15.96
CA GLN A 4 -45.26 -38.19 -16.42
C GLN A 4 -45.05 -39.15 -15.25
N LEU A 5 -44.57 -38.68 -14.10
CA LEU A 5 -44.46 -39.47 -12.87
C LEU A 5 -45.86 -39.88 -12.36
N SER A 6 -46.78 -38.92 -12.30
CA SER A 6 -48.19 -39.17 -11.93
C SER A 6 -48.88 -40.11 -12.93
N SER A 7 -48.62 -39.96 -14.24
CA SER A 7 -49.09 -40.91 -15.26
C SER A 7 -48.52 -42.32 -15.08
N LEU A 8 -47.24 -42.45 -14.70
CA LEU A 8 -46.61 -43.75 -14.42
C LEU A 8 -47.18 -44.43 -13.17
N CYS A 9 -47.36 -43.67 -12.09
CA CYS A 9 -48.00 -44.16 -10.86
C CYS A 9 -49.45 -44.59 -11.11
N ALA A 10 -50.18 -43.85 -11.95
CA ALA A 10 -51.55 -44.21 -12.37
C ALA A 10 -51.57 -45.48 -13.22
N LYS A 11 -50.63 -45.67 -14.15
CA LYS A 11 -50.52 -46.91 -14.96
C LYS A 11 -50.20 -48.13 -14.11
N TRP A 12 -49.32 -47.99 -13.11
CA TRP A 12 -49.00 -49.08 -12.19
C TRP A 12 -50.15 -49.47 -11.26
N HIS A 13 -51.16 -48.62 -11.11
CA HIS A 13 -52.38 -48.94 -10.39
C HIS A 13 -53.13 -50.13 -10.99
N HIS A 14 -53.05 -50.33 -12.31
CA HIS A 14 -53.74 -51.41 -13.03
C HIS A 14 -52.89 -52.66 -13.27
N VAL A 15 -51.56 -52.55 -13.15
CA VAL A 15 -50.59 -53.60 -13.52
C VAL A 15 -49.98 -54.29 -12.30
N LEU A 16 -49.92 -53.60 -11.15
CA LEU A 16 -49.38 -54.16 -9.90
C LEU A 16 -50.52 -54.35 -8.88
N PRO A 17 -50.95 -55.60 -8.63
CA PRO A 17 -52.10 -55.88 -7.75
C PRO A 17 -51.77 -55.75 -6.26
N ASP A 18 -50.51 -55.90 -5.85
CA ASP A 18 -50.07 -55.73 -4.45
C ASP A 18 -49.87 -54.23 -4.12
N PRO A 19 -50.65 -53.67 -3.17
CA PRO A 19 -50.54 -52.27 -2.76
C PRO A 19 -49.15 -51.89 -2.22
N ALA A 20 -48.48 -52.80 -1.48
CA ALA A 20 -47.19 -52.52 -0.86
C ALA A 20 -46.06 -52.46 -1.89
N VAL A 21 -46.12 -53.33 -2.91
CA VAL A 21 -45.19 -53.32 -4.05
C VAL A 21 -45.38 -52.06 -4.89
N ARG A 22 -46.63 -51.62 -5.10
CA ARG A 22 -46.94 -50.41 -5.85
C ARG A 22 -46.44 -49.14 -5.17
N GLU A 23 -46.61 -49.02 -3.86
CA GLU A 23 -46.11 -47.87 -3.09
C GLU A 23 -44.58 -47.77 -3.16
N LYS A 24 -43.89 -48.91 -2.99
CA LYS A 24 -42.42 -48.99 -3.17
C LYS A 24 -41.99 -48.61 -4.59
N ALA A 25 -42.70 -49.06 -5.62
CA ALA A 25 -42.40 -48.70 -7.01
C ALA A 25 -42.58 -47.20 -7.27
N CYS A 26 -43.66 -46.59 -6.76
CA CYS A 26 -43.89 -45.15 -6.87
C CYS A 26 -42.84 -44.33 -6.11
N ALA A 27 -42.48 -44.76 -4.89
CA ALA A 27 -41.43 -44.14 -4.09
C ALA A 27 -40.04 -44.23 -4.77
N ALA A 28 -39.70 -45.41 -5.32
CA ALA A 28 -38.46 -45.62 -6.07
C ALA A 28 -38.42 -44.77 -7.36
N ALA A 29 -39.54 -44.65 -8.08
CA ALA A 29 -39.63 -43.80 -9.27
C ALA A 29 -39.45 -42.32 -8.93
N LYS A 30 -40.08 -41.85 -7.84
CA LYS A 30 -39.90 -40.49 -7.33
C LYS A 30 -38.45 -40.24 -6.91
N ALA A 31 -37.83 -41.18 -6.19
CA ALA A 31 -36.43 -41.07 -5.78
C ALA A 31 -35.48 -41.04 -7.00
N LYS A 32 -35.70 -41.91 -7.99
CA LYS A 32 -34.94 -41.91 -9.25
C LYS A 32 -35.10 -40.60 -10.01
N TRP A 33 -36.31 -40.03 -10.02
CA TRP A 33 -36.57 -38.73 -10.65
C TRP A 33 -35.81 -37.60 -9.97
N VAL A 34 -35.91 -37.49 -8.63
CA VAL A 34 -35.15 -36.48 -7.85
C VAL A 34 -33.65 -36.64 -8.09
N ALA A 35 -33.14 -37.87 -8.08
CA ALA A 35 -31.73 -38.15 -8.31
C ALA A 35 -31.28 -37.74 -9.72
N ALA A 36 -32.06 -38.04 -10.76
CA ALA A 36 -31.75 -37.66 -12.14
C ALA A 36 -31.73 -36.13 -12.33
N GLN A 37 -32.68 -35.41 -11.71
CA GLN A 37 -32.71 -33.95 -11.76
C GLN A 37 -31.50 -33.34 -11.04
N ALA A 38 -31.16 -33.84 -9.85
CA ALA A 38 -30.00 -33.42 -9.10
C ALA A 38 -28.70 -33.67 -9.89
N GLU A 39 -28.60 -34.82 -10.57
CA GLU A 39 -27.44 -35.15 -11.41
C GLU A 39 -27.33 -34.21 -12.63
N GLN A 40 -28.44 -33.88 -13.28
CA GLN A 40 -28.45 -32.94 -14.40
C GLN A 40 -27.99 -31.54 -13.97
N VAL A 41 -28.52 -31.03 -12.84
CA VAL A 41 -28.10 -29.74 -12.29
C VAL A 41 -26.62 -29.79 -11.91
N ASN A 42 -26.16 -30.86 -11.26
CA ASN A 42 -24.75 -31.03 -10.88
C ASN A 42 -23.82 -31.03 -12.11
N ARG A 43 -24.19 -31.70 -13.20
CA ARG A 43 -23.43 -31.66 -14.46
C ARG A 43 -23.36 -30.24 -15.02
N SER A 44 -24.49 -29.54 -15.07
CA SER A 44 -24.51 -28.15 -15.56
C SER A 44 -23.66 -27.21 -14.70
N LEU A 45 -23.67 -27.37 -13.38
CA LEU A 45 -22.83 -26.57 -12.47
C LEU A 45 -21.35 -26.88 -12.68
N LYS A 46 -20.98 -28.15 -12.89
CA LYS A 46 -19.59 -28.54 -13.19
C LYS A 46 -19.11 -27.93 -14.51
N ASP A 47 -19.94 -27.91 -15.54
CA ASP A 47 -19.61 -27.30 -16.83
C ASP A 47 -19.41 -25.78 -16.67
N GLN A 48 -20.28 -25.11 -15.91
CA GLN A 48 -20.13 -23.68 -15.61
C GLN A 48 -18.85 -23.39 -14.82
N VAL A 49 -18.52 -24.21 -13.81
CA VAL A 49 -17.27 -24.09 -13.05
C VAL A 49 -16.06 -24.26 -13.96
N LEU A 50 -16.08 -25.23 -14.87
CA LEU A 50 -15.00 -25.43 -15.84
C LEU A 50 -14.84 -24.20 -16.75
N GLN A 51 -15.93 -23.65 -17.27
CA GLN A 51 -15.89 -22.43 -18.07
C GLN A 51 -15.30 -21.24 -17.31
N GLN A 52 -15.68 -21.05 -16.04
CA GLN A 52 -15.12 -20.01 -15.19
C GLN A 52 -13.62 -20.22 -14.95
N GLN A 53 -13.18 -21.46 -14.70
CA GLN A 53 -11.77 -21.79 -14.53
C GLN A 53 -10.96 -21.50 -15.79
N LEU A 54 -11.47 -21.85 -16.97
CA LEU A 54 -10.83 -21.55 -18.25
C LEU A 54 -10.72 -20.04 -18.50
N TYR A 55 -11.77 -19.27 -18.17
CA TYR A 55 -11.75 -17.82 -18.30
C TYR A 55 -10.71 -17.18 -17.37
N LEU A 56 -10.64 -17.62 -16.11
CA LEU A 56 -9.64 -17.14 -15.16
C LEU A 56 -8.21 -17.49 -15.60
N ALA A 57 -7.98 -18.71 -16.09
CA ALA A 57 -6.69 -19.11 -16.64
C ALA A 57 -6.27 -18.25 -17.84
N SER A 58 -7.22 -17.89 -18.71
CA SER A 58 -6.98 -16.99 -19.84
C SER A 58 -6.57 -15.59 -19.37
N LEU A 59 -7.25 -15.04 -18.36
CA LEU A 59 -6.86 -13.77 -17.76
C LEU A 59 -5.47 -13.85 -17.13
N GLN A 60 -5.17 -14.91 -16.37
CA GLN A 60 -3.85 -15.11 -15.77
C GLN A 60 -2.74 -15.15 -16.83
N HIS A 61 -2.97 -15.84 -17.95
CA HIS A 61 -2.04 -15.89 -19.08
C HIS A 61 -1.81 -14.50 -19.71
N LEU A 62 -2.88 -13.73 -19.92
CA LEU A 62 -2.76 -12.36 -20.45
C LEU A 62 -2.04 -11.43 -19.48
N LEU A 63 -2.27 -11.58 -18.16
CA LEU A 63 -1.59 -10.81 -17.13
C LEU A 63 -0.07 -11.07 -17.13
N THR A 64 0.37 -12.33 -17.27
CA THR A 64 1.80 -12.67 -17.26
C THR A 64 2.55 -12.21 -18.51
N GLN A 65 1.84 -12.01 -19.62
CA GLN A 65 2.40 -11.48 -20.86
C GLN A 65 2.36 -9.96 -20.96
N SER A 66 1.59 -9.28 -20.09
CA SER A 66 1.42 -7.85 -20.19
C SER A 66 2.70 -7.11 -19.75
N PRO A 67 3.27 -6.25 -20.63
CA PRO A 67 4.43 -5.44 -20.27
C PRO A 67 4.10 -4.36 -19.22
N PHE A 68 2.81 -4.10 -18.99
CA PHE A 68 2.32 -3.11 -18.01
C PHE A 68 2.05 -3.70 -16.63
N LEU A 69 2.07 -5.04 -16.50
CA LEU A 69 1.68 -5.77 -15.29
C LEU A 69 2.85 -6.60 -14.77
N ALA A 70 4.04 -6.00 -14.69
CA ALA A 70 5.04 -6.54 -13.78
C ALA A 70 4.36 -6.72 -12.41
N PRO A 71 4.45 -7.92 -11.79
CA PRO A 71 3.73 -8.19 -10.56
C PRO A 71 4.12 -7.14 -9.53
N SER A 72 3.11 -6.45 -9.01
CA SER A 72 3.32 -5.41 -8.02
C SER A 72 4.05 -6.00 -6.82
N ARG A 73 5.11 -5.32 -6.38
CA ARG A 73 5.88 -5.68 -5.19
C ARG A 73 5.51 -4.81 -3.99
N SER A 74 4.33 -4.17 -4.00
CA SER A 74 3.93 -3.23 -2.96
C SER A 74 3.88 -3.86 -1.57
N LYS A 75 3.39 -5.10 -1.44
CA LYS A 75 3.38 -5.82 -0.17
C LYS A 75 4.79 -6.18 0.31
N GLU A 76 5.63 -6.67 -0.60
CA GLU A 76 7.04 -6.98 -0.30
C GLU A 76 7.82 -5.73 0.14
N LEU A 77 7.53 -4.58 -0.49
CA LEU A 77 8.10 -3.29 -0.09
C LEU A 77 7.58 -2.85 1.28
N PHE A 78 6.28 -3.04 1.56
CA PHE A 78 5.71 -2.80 2.89
C PHE A 78 6.39 -3.64 3.96
N GLU A 79 6.53 -4.95 3.73
CA GLU A 79 7.22 -5.87 4.65
C GLU A 79 8.71 -5.53 4.82
N GLY A 80 9.34 -4.94 3.81
CA GLY A 80 10.71 -4.46 3.89
C GLY A 80 10.89 -3.14 4.64
N LEU A 81 9.94 -2.21 4.51
CA LEU A 81 10.00 -0.88 5.12
C LEU A 81 9.52 -0.86 6.57
N HIS A 82 8.47 -1.64 6.86
CA HIS A 82 7.80 -1.61 8.16
C HIS A 82 8.38 -2.64 9.12
N SER A 83 8.68 -2.19 10.35
CA SER A 83 9.01 -3.09 11.45
C SER A 83 7.85 -3.12 12.45
N PHE A 84 7.26 -4.30 12.64
CA PHE A 84 6.14 -4.49 13.57
C PHE A 84 6.47 -3.94 14.96
N SER A 85 5.64 -3.05 15.47
CA SER A 85 5.93 -2.26 16.66
C SER A 85 4.70 -2.08 17.54
N VAL A 86 4.76 -2.64 18.75
CA VAL A 86 3.70 -2.57 19.75
C VAL A 86 4.26 -1.99 21.04
N LEU A 87 3.69 -0.89 21.49
CA LEU A 87 4.02 -0.20 22.73
C LEU A 87 2.93 -0.50 23.76
N SER A 88 3.13 -1.57 24.54
CA SER A 88 2.19 -2.01 25.58
C SER A 88 2.23 -1.09 26.82
N GLU A 89 1.17 -1.15 27.62
CA GLU A 89 1.07 -0.44 28.91
C GLU A 89 2.13 -0.87 29.92
N THR A 90 2.67 -2.08 29.77
CA THR A 90 3.66 -2.67 30.68
C THR A 90 5.08 -2.10 30.51
N LEU A 91 5.36 -1.37 29.42
CA LEU A 91 6.67 -0.80 29.18
C LEU A 91 6.89 0.45 30.03
N SER A 92 8.00 0.48 30.77
CA SER A 92 8.47 1.72 31.39
C SER A 92 8.80 2.78 30.33
N LEU A 93 8.85 4.05 30.72
CA LEU A 93 9.20 5.16 29.82
C LEU A 93 10.56 4.96 29.13
N ALA A 94 11.55 4.43 29.85
CA ALA A 94 12.89 4.17 29.33
C ALA A 94 12.86 3.03 28.29
N GLN A 95 12.16 1.93 28.57
CA GLN A 95 12.01 0.81 27.63
C GLN A 95 11.26 1.24 26.37
N ARG A 96 10.20 2.02 26.53
CA ARG A 96 9.43 2.59 25.42
C ARG A 96 10.30 3.47 24.51
N THR A 97 11.08 4.37 25.10
CA THR A 97 12.02 5.24 24.36
C THR A 97 13.06 4.41 23.60
N SER A 98 13.66 3.43 24.28
CA SER A 98 14.63 2.52 23.69
C SER A 98 14.04 1.72 22.51
N HIS A 99 12.81 1.24 22.64
CA HIS A 99 12.09 0.54 21.56
C HIS A 99 11.89 1.42 20.32
N LEU A 100 11.40 2.66 20.52
CA LEU A 100 11.20 3.61 19.44
C LEU A 100 12.52 4.00 18.75
N GLN A 101 13.58 4.21 19.54
CA GLN A 101 14.93 4.48 19.01
C GLN A 101 15.46 3.28 18.23
N ALA A 102 15.28 2.05 18.71
CA ALA A 102 15.70 0.83 18.02
C ALA A 102 14.96 0.64 16.69
N GLN A 103 13.66 0.97 16.63
CA GLN A 103 12.89 0.97 15.38
C GLN A 103 13.47 1.97 14.36
N CYS A 104 13.77 3.20 14.80
CA CYS A 104 14.41 4.22 13.94
C CYS A 104 15.76 3.73 13.41
N GLU A 105 16.59 3.16 14.28
CA GLU A 105 17.91 2.62 13.93
C GLU A 105 17.84 1.49 12.91
N LEU A 106 16.91 0.56 13.12
CA LEU A 106 16.68 -0.54 12.20
C LEU A 106 16.26 -0.03 10.83
N GLY A 107 15.32 0.92 10.77
CA GLY A 107 14.87 1.55 9.53
C GLY A 107 16.03 2.17 8.76
N VAL A 108 16.81 3.05 9.39
CA VAL A 108 17.96 3.71 8.75
C VAL A 108 18.98 2.70 8.22
N ARG A 109 19.25 1.62 8.96
CA ARG A 109 20.20 0.58 8.56
C ARG A 109 19.73 -0.22 7.34
N LEU A 110 18.41 -0.43 7.18
CA LEU A 110 17.85 -1.23 6.09
C LEU A 110 17.73 -0.45 4.77
N VAL A 111 17.65 0.88 4.82
CA VAL A 111 17.43 1.74 3.64
C VAL A 111 18.35 1.41 2.47
N PRO A 112 19.69 1.31 2.60
CA PRO A 112 20.55 1.02 1.46
C PRO A 112 20.21 -0.32 0.79
N ALA A 113 19.92 -1.36 1.57
CA ALA A 113 19.55 -2.68 1.04
C ALA A 113 18.17 -2.66 0.35
N LEU A 114 17.21 -1.90 0.87
CA LEU A 114 15.89 -1.71 0.25
C LEU A 114 15.99 -0.94 -1.06
N MET A 115 16.71 0.19 -1.09
CA MET A 115 16.98 0.94 -2.32
C MET A 115 17.65 0.04 -3.35
N ASN A 116 18.60 -0.77 -2.91
CA ASN A 116 19.27 -1.72 -3.78
C ASN A 116 18.33 -2.78 -4.40
N ARG A 117 17.37 -3.27 -3.63
CA ARG A 117 16.41 -4.31 -4.05
C ARG A 117 15.31 -3.77 -4.97
N PHE A 118 14.87 -2.54 -4.76
CA PHE A 118 13.69 -1.97 -5.43
C PHE A 118 14.03 -0.88 -6.45
N ALA A 119 15.05 -0.05 -6.21
CA ALA A 119 15.40 1.08 -7.07
C ALA A 119 16.49 0.77 -8.10
N ARG A 120 17.44 -0.13 -7.79
CA ARG A 120 18.66 -0.36 -8.60
C ARG A 120 18.37 -0.55 -10.10
N GLN A 121 17.39 -1.38 -10.44
CA GLN A 121 17.04 -1.68 -11.83
C GLN A 121 16.50 -0.48 -12.62
N HIS A 122 16.05 0.57 -11.92
CA HIS A 122 15.44 1.77 -12.49
C HIS A 122 16.38 2.99 -12.48
N LEU A 123 17.59 2.87 -11.91
CA LEU A 123 18.55 3.98 -11.81
C LEU A 123 18.93 4.57 -13.18
N ALA A 124 19.00 3.73 -14.22
CA ALA A 124 19.27 4.16 -15.58
C ALA A 124 18.09 4.89 -16.23
N SER A 125 16.86 4.69 -15.72
CA SER A 125 15.65 5.33 -16.25
C SER A 125 15.47 6.75 -15.72
N ALA A 126 15.99 7.05 -14.54
CA ALA A 126 16.09 8.43 -14.07
C ALA A 126 17.22 9.12 -14.84
N THR A 127 17.06 10.40 -15.15
CA THR A 127 18.11 11.29 -15.67
C THR A 127 17.98 12.64 -14.97
N VAL A 128 18.93 13.54 -15.19
CA VAL A 128 18.85 14.91 -14.64
C VAL A 128 17.62 15.65 -15.18
N CYS A 129 17.29 15.46 -16.46
CA CYS A 129 16.16 16.14 -17.10
C CYS A 129 14.81 15.43 -16.85
N ASN A 130 14.84 14.15 -16.52
CA ASN A 130 13.63 13.34 -16.37
C ASN A 130 13.73 12.44 -15.12
N PRO A 131 13.07 12.80 -14.01
CA PRO A 131 12.96 11.92 -12.86
C PRO A 131 12.16 10.67 -13.22
N PHE A 132 12.45 9.56 -12.57
CA PHE A 132 11.67 8.33 -12.71
C PHE A 132 10.74 8.19 -11.51
N SER A 133 9.43 8.09 -11.75
CA SER A 133 8.44 7.78 -10.71
C SER A 133 7.57 6.62 -11.17
N HIS A 134 7.40 5.61 -10.30
CA HIS A 134 6.59 4.44 -10.59
C HIS A 134 5.70 4.11 -9.39
N THR A 135 4.39 4.21 -9.62
CA THR A 135 3.36 3.83 -8.64
C THR A 135 2.79 2.47 -8.98
N SER A 136 2.64 1.62 -7.97
CA SER A 136 2.12 0.27 -8.09
C SER A 136 1.07 0.01 -7.01
N VAL A 137 0.10 -0.84 -7.32
CA VAL A 137 -1.00 -1.19 -6.41
C VAL A 137 -1.12 -2.71 -6.31
N MET A 138 -1.26 -3.21 -5.09
CA MET A 138 -1.49 -4.63 -4.79
C MET A 138 -2.57 -4.75 -3.70
N ALA A 139 -3.31 -5.85 -3.66
CA ALA A 139 -4.17 -6.18 -2.53
C ALA A 139 -3.95 -7.64 -2.10
N ASP A 140 -4.08 -7.93 -0.81
CA ASP A 140 -3.84 -9.28 -0.24
C ASP A 140 -5.08 -9.88 0.44
N GLY A 141 -6.25 -9.34 0.14
CA GLY A 141 -7.54 -9.76 0.72
C GLY A 141 -7.93 -8.99 1.98
N HIS A 142 -6.95 -8.47 2.74
CA HIS A 142 -7.21 -7.66 3.94
C HIS A 142 -6.94 -6.18 3.70
N PHE A 143 -5.88 -5.88 2.95
CA PHE A 143 -5.44 -4.52 2.70
C PHE A 143 -5.21 -4.25 1.22
N THR A 144 -5.28 -2.98 0.85
CA THR A 144 -4.75 -2.48 -0.41
C THR A 144 -3.46 -1.71 -0.13
N TYR A 145 -2.38 -2.11 -0.79
CA TYR A 145 -1.07 -1.48 -0.73
C TYR A 145 -0.89 -0.64 -1.97
N VAL A 146 -0.55 0.63 -1.78
CA VAL A 146 -0.14 1.54 -2.85
C VAL A 146 1.29 1.91 -2.56
N SER A 147 2.21 1.60 -3.46
CA SER A 147 3.63 1.92 -3.32
C SER A 147 4.10 2.86 -4.40
N ASN A 148 5.06 3.72 -4.07
CA ASN A 148 5.75 4.55 -5.05
C ASN A 148 7.27 4.46 -4.88
N LEU A 149 7.96 4.38 -6.02
CA LEU A 149 9.39 4.57 -6.16
C LEU A 149 9.62 5.87 -6.93
N LEU A 150 10.36 6.81 -6.36
CA LEU A 150 10.84 8.01 -7.02
C LEU A 150 12.38 8.00 -7.04
N LEU A 151 12.94 8.31 -8.21
CA LEU A 151 14.36 8.51 -8.44
C LEU A 151 14.56 9.84 -9.16
N CYS A 152 15.35 10.73 -8.58
CA CYS A 152 15.72 11.98 -9.24
C CYS A 152 17.21 12.28 -9.04
N ARG A 153 17.78 13.04 -9.99
CA ARG A 153 19.14 13.55 -9.90
C ARG A 153 19.05 15.07 -9.85
N ILE A 154 19.46 15.66 -8.74
CA ILE A 154 19.47 17.11 -8.55
C ILE A 154 20.87 17.62 -8.93
N PRO A 155 21.02 18.32 -10.07
CA PRO A 155 22.32 18.71 -10.58
C PRO A 155 22.89 19.94 -9.86
N HIS A 156 24.21 20.09 -9.86
CA HIS A 156 24.92 21.31 -9.43
C HIS A 156 24.64 21.73 -7.98
N ARG A 157 24.49 20.76 -7.08
CA ARG A 157 24.19 21.00 -5.66
C ARG A 157 24.98 20.05 -4.78
N SER A 158 25.43 20.56 -3.64
CA SER A 158 26.02 19.73 -2.59
C SER A 158 24.92 18.92 -1.87
N LEU A 159 25.31 17.77 -1.32
CA LEU A 159 24.43 16.94 -0.48
C LEU A 159 23.78 17.78 0.63
N GLU A 160 24.57 18.59 1.33
CA GLU A 160 24.09 19.44 2.43
C GLU A 160 22.93 20.36 1.99
N THR A 161 23.07 21.01 0.84
CA THR A 161 22.04 21.93 0.34
C THR A 161 20.73 21.21 0.04
N VAL A 162 20.82 20.03 -0.59
CA VAL A 162 19.65 19.21 -0.92
C VAL A 162 19.00 18.66 0.34
N VAL A 163 19.79 18.22 1.31
CA VAL A 163 19.31 17.71 2.60
C VAL A 163 18.53 18.78 3.35
N VAL A 164 19.02 20.02 3.41
CA VAL A 164 18.30 21.11 4.07
C VAL A 164 16.95 21.38 3.39
N ALA A 165 16.91 21.37 2.06
CA ALA A 165 15.65 21.52 1.31
C ALA A 165 14.68 20.35 1.57
N ALA A 166 15.17 19.11 1.62
CA ALA A 166 14.36 17.94 1.95
C ALA A 166 13.82 17.99 3.39
N MET A 167 14.63 18.41 4.36
CA MET A 167 14.18 18.57 5.75
C MET A 167 13.13 19.67 5.89
N HIS A 168 13.25 20.77 5.12
CA HIS A 168 12.22 21.81 5.05
C HIS A 168 10.86 21.24 4.61
N TYR A 169 10.85 20.34 3.62
CA TYR A 169 9.62 19.64 3.22
C TYR A 169 8.99 18.86 4.37
N PHE A 170 9.77 18.05 5.10
CA PHE A 170 9.22 17.27 6.22
C PHE A 170 8.71 18.14 7.37
N GLN A 171 9.39 19.24 7.67
CA GLN A 171 9.00 20.19 8.71
C GLN A 171 7.71 20.95 8.36
N ASN A 172 7.47 21.22 7.08
CA ASN A 172 6.32 22.00 6.61
C ASN A 172 5.24 21.15 5.95
N LEU A 173 5.33 19.82 6.01
CA LEU A 173 4.41 18.89 5.35
C LEU A 173 2.93 19.22 5.58
N PRO A 174 2.45 19.49 6.82
CA PRO A 174 1.07 19.93 7.06
C PRO A 174 0.63 21.14 6.22
N THR A 175 1.49 22.13 6.10
CA THR A 175 1.22 23.37 5.36
C THR A 175 1.19 23.10 3.86
N GLU A 176 2.16 22.34 3.35
CA GLU A 176 2.28 22.02 1.92
C GLU A 176 1.13 21.11 1.44
N LEU A 177 0.68 20.15 2.26
CA LEU A 177 -0.48 19.33 1.94
C LEU A 177 -1.77 20.15 1.86
N ARG A 178 -1.91 21.14 2.75
CA ARG A 178 -3.10 22.01 2.76
C ARG A 178 -3.10 22.94 1.55
N SER A 179 -1.98 23.59 1.25
CA SER A 179 -1.88 24.55 0.15
C SER A 179 -2.00 23.89 -1.22
N HIS A 180 -1.35 22.75 -1.44
CA HIS A 180 -1.31 22.12 -2.77
C HIS A 180 -2.45 21.14 -3.02
N LEU A 181 -2.95 20.46 -1.99
CA LEU A 181 -3.91 19.36 -2.15
C LEU A 181 -5.23 19.57 -1.39
N GLY A 182 -5.35 20.63 -0.58
CA GLY A 182 -6.53 20.83 0.29
C GLY A 182 -6.65 19.80 1.41
N VAL A 183 -5.60 19.01 1.63
CA VAL A 183 -5.56 17.92 2.60
C VAL A 183 -5.20 18.48 3.97
N HIS A 184 -5.95 18.08 4.99
CA HIS A 184 -5.70 18.49 6.36
C HIS A 184 -4.88 17.41 7.05
N CYS A 185 -3.62 17.71 7.32
CA CYS A 185 -2.73 16.86 8.10
C CYS A 185 -2.24 17.66 9.31
N ASN A 186 -2.38 17.10 10.51
CA ASN A 186 -1.75 17.60 11.72
C ASN A 186 -0.75 16.56 12.21
N LEU A 187 0.45 17.01 12.59
CA LEU A 187 1.50 16.19 13.15
C LEU A 187 1.81 16.72 14.55
N ASP A 188 1.30 16.02 15.55
CA ASP A 188 1.50 16.39 16.95
C ASP A 188 2.72 15.63 17.48
N LEU A 189 3.77 16.35 17.88
CA LEU A 189 4.98 15.75 18.47
C LEU A 189 4.62 15.17 19.85
N MET A 190 4.69 13.84 19.98
CA MET A 190 4.39 13.13 21.22
C MET A 190 5.64 12.94 22.09
N GLN A 191 6.79 12.73 21.44
CA GLN A 191 8.06 12.54 22.12
C GLN A 191 9.23 12.89 21.19
N ASP A 192 10.15 13.72 21.68
CA ASP A 192 11.48 13.89 21.10
C ASP A 192 12.36 12.70 21.53
N LEU A 193 12.98 12.04 20.55
CA LEU A 193 13.80 10.86 20.76
C LEU A 193 15.31 11.15 20.63
N GLY A 194 15.69 12.42 20.44
CA GLY A 194 17.07 12.86 20.22
C GLY A 194 17.60 12.52 18.83
N ASP A 195 18.77 13.04 18.47
CA ASP A 195 19.48 12.71 17.21
C ASP A 195 18.60 12.78 15.95
N ALA A 196 17.82 13.86 15.81
CA ALA A 196 16.87 14.07 14.72
C ALA A 196 15.84 12.94 14.57
N ARG A 197 15.39 12.38 15.70
CA ARG A 197 14.31 11.40 15.78
C ARG A 197 13.11 11.99 16.51
N ALA A 198 11.93 11.75 15.99
CA ALA A 198 10.68 12.18 16.59
C ALA A 198 9.67 11.05 16.56
N TYR A 199 8.84 11.00 17.60
CA TYR A 199 7.62 10.21 17.62
C TYR A 199 6.43 11.15 17.64
N SER A 200 5.58 11.06 16.63
CA SER A 200 4.45 11.96 16.43
C SER A 200 3.16 11.21 16.16
N GLN A 201 2.03 11.81 16.50
CA GLN A 201 0.73 11.35 16.06
C GLN A 201 0.29 12.17 14.85
N MET A 202 0.05 11.49 13.74
CA MET A 202 -0.53 12.06 12.54
C MET A 202 -2.05 11.97 12.61
N ARG A 203 -2.73 13.08 12.33
CA ARG A 203 -4.17 13.14 12.10
C ARG A 203 -4.41 13.67 10.70
N TYR A 204 -4.97 12.82 9.86
CA TYR A 204 -5.11 13.02 8.43
C TYR A 204 -6.60 13.10 8.07
N ARG A 205 -6.95 14.07 7.21
CA ARG A 205 -8.30 14.20 6.66
C ARG A 205 -8.23 14.70 5.22
N ASN A 206 -8.90 13.97 4.34
CA ASN A 206 -9.10 14.32 2.95
C ASN A 206 -10.61 14.35 2.66
N GLY A 207 -11.18 15.55 2.68
CA GLY A 207 -12.62 15.76 2.62
C GLY A 207 -13.39 15.16 3.82
N ALA A 208 -14.71 15.03 3.66
CA ALA A 208 -15.60 14.55 4.72
C ALA A 208 -15.54 13.02 4.91
N LYS A 209 -15.22 12.28 3.84
CA LYS A 209 -15.35 10.83 3.77
C LYS A 209 -14.03 10.08 3.97
N PHE A 210 -12.92 10.76 4.23
CA PHE A 210 -11.65 10.10 4.46
C PHE A 210 -10.93 10.78 5.63
N SER A 211 -10.81 10.06 6.74
CA SER A 211 -9.96 10.46 7.85
C SER A 211 -9.15 9.27 8.32
N ALA A 212 -7.91 9.52 8.72
CA ALA A 212 -7.04 8.51 9.29
C ALA A 212 -6.23 9.12 10.43
N ALA A 213 -5.72 8.27 11.30
CA ALA A 213 -4.73 8.66 12.27
C ALA A 213 -3.74 7.51 12.45
N SER A 214 -2.49 7.87 12.68
CA SER A 214 -1.41 6.91 12.89
C SER A 214 -0.37 7.52 13.82
N ASN A 215 0.27 6.67 14.62
CA ASN A 215 1.46 7.10 15.32
C ASN A 215 2.68 6.73 14.48
N THR A 216 3.63 7.63 14.32
CA THR A 216 4.72 7.51 13.36
C THR A 216 6.03 7.97 13.99
N THR A 217 7.07 7.18 13.77
CA THR A 217 8.45 7.58 14.01
C THR A 217 9.00 8.25 12.76
N LEU A 218 9.77 9.31 12.93
CA LEU A 218 10.54 9.97 11.88
C LEU A 218 11.99 10.05 12.35
N VAL A 219 12.94 9.65 11.53
CA VAL A 219 14.38 9.75 11.81
C VAL A 219 15.12 10.27 10.60
N ALA A 220 16.06 11.19 10.82
CA ALA A 220 17.04 11.61 9.82
C ALA A 220 18.47 11.29 10.29
N ARG A 221 19.26 10.61 9.45
CA ARG A 221 20.70 10.42 9.66
C ARG A 221 21.46 11.04 8.51
N ILE A 222 22.30 12.01 8.82
CA ILE A 222 23.08 12.75 7.83
C ILE A 222 24.56 12.48 8.10
N THR A 223 25.28 12.10 7.05
CA THR A 223 26.72 11.87 7.03
C THR A 223 27.31 12.59 5.82
N PRO A 224 28.64 12.80 5.75
CA PRO A 224 29.25 13.38 4.56
C PRO A 224 29.00 12.57 3.27
N ALA A 225 28.80 11.26 3.39
CA ALA A 225 28.63 10.35 2.25
C ALA A 225 27.15 10.13 1.85
N SER A 226 26.20 10.38 2.75
CA SER A 226 24.79 10.12 2.50
C SER A 226 23.89 10.77 3.54
N ALA A 227 22.63 11.00 3.16
CA ALA A 227 21.57 11.33 4.09
C ALA A 227 20.39 10.38 3.92
N VAL A 228 19.87 9.90 5.04
CA VAL A 228 18.78 8.94 5.12
C VAL A 228 17.66 9.53 5.96
N VAL A 229 16.42 9.49 5.45
CA VAL A 229 15.22 9.82 6.22
C VAL A 229 14.27 8.64 6.19
N VAL A 230 13.76 8.24 7.34
CA VAL A 230 12.80 7.13 7.46
C VAL A 230 11.60 7.60 8.26
N ALA A 231 10.42 7.29 7.75
CA ALA A 231 9.18 7.36 8.50
C ALA A 231 8.55 5.97 8.57
N ASP A 232 8.21 5.50 9.76
CA ASP A 232 7.56 4.21 9.96
C ASP A 232 6.48 4.33 11.04
N PHE A 233 5.33 3.68 10.81
CA PHE A 233 4.22 3.73 11.75
C PHE A 233 4.42 2.73 12.91
N VAL A 234 3.70 2.95 14.00
CA VAL A 234 3.63 2.04 15.16
C VAL A 234 2.25 1.39 15.15
N ASP A 235 2.19 0.06 15.13
CA ASP A 235 0.95 -0.69 14.97
C ASP A 235 -0.04 -0.44 16.10
N GLN A 236 0.47 -0.41 17.34
CA GLN A 236 -0.31 -0.26 18.55
C GLN A 236 0.46 0.53 19.59
N ASP A 237 -0.22 1.48 20.22
CA ASP A 237 0.30 2.22 21.34
C ASP A 237 -0.81 2.44 22.37
N ALA A 238 -0.61 1.89 23.56
CA ALA A 238 -1.59 2.02 24.63
C ALA A 238 -1.58 3.39 25.31
N ARG A 239 -0.45 4.12 25.26
CA ARG A 239 -0.34 5.46 25.89
C ARG A 239 -0.97 6.54 25.01
N TYR A 240 -0.79 6.44 23.70
CA TYR A 240 -1.36 7.36 22.72
C TYR A 240 -2.24 6.59 21.73
N PRO A 241 -3.39 6.05 22.18
CA PRO A 241 -4.24 5.23 21.34
C PRO A 241 -4.81 6.05 20.19
N VAL A 242 -4.96 5.40 19.04
CA VAL A 242 -5.66 5.94 17.89
C VAL A 242 -7.09 5.42 17.89
N ASP A 243 -8.07 6.33 17.93
CA ASP A 243 -9.48 5.95 17.77
C ASP A 243 -9.76 5.54 16.33
N ARG A 244 -9.89 4.23 16.12
CA ARG A 244 -10.20 3.62 14.82
C ARG A 244 -11.70 3.44 14.57
N THR A 245 -12.55 3.87 15.51
CA THR A 245 -14.01 3.68 15.48
C THR A 245 -14.78 4.90 14.99
N ALA A 246 -14.10 6.06 14.89
CA ALA A 246 -14.69 7.30 14.41
C ALA A 246 -15.33 7.14 13.01
N GLU A 247 -16.45 7.82 12.80
CA GLU A 247 -17.14 7.85 11.51
C GLU A 247 -16.22 8.42 10.43
N GLY A 248 -16.15 7.76 9.26
CA GLY A 248 -15.26 8.15 8.17
C GLY A 248 -13.80 7.72 8.36
N PHE A 249 -13.44 7.07 9.47
CA PHE A 249 -12.12 6.50 9.68
C PHE A 249 -11.78 5.46 8.60
N VAL A 250 -10.57 5.57 8.07
CA VAL A 250 -9.93 4.60 7.19
C VAL A 250 -8.59 4.28 7.83
N GLY A 251 -8.32 2.99 8.04
CA GLY A 251 -6.96 2.58 8.42
C GLY A 251 -6.02 2.91 7.28
N LEU A 252 -5.12 3.87 7.51
CA LEU A 252 -4.05 4.27 6.62
C LEU A 252 -2.75 4.21 7.41
N ASP A 253 -1.92 3.25 7.07
CA ASP A 253 -0.57 3.13 7.61
C ASP A 253 0.42 3.50 6.52
N SER A 254 1.39 4.36 6.82
CA SER A 254 2.32 4.90 5.82
C SER A 254 3.77 4.65 6.26
N CYS A 255 4.58 4.16 5.33
CA CYS A 255 6.03 4.04 5.51
C CYS A 255 6.74 4.80 4.39
N LEU A 256 7.87 5.42 4.72
CA LEU A 256 8.71 6.14 3.77
C LEU A 256 10.19 5.91 4.10
N SER A 257 10.98 5.78 3.05
CA SER A 257 12.44 5.79 3.12
C SER A 257 12.98 6.69 2.02
N LEU A 258 13.89 7.57 2.40
CA LEU A 258 14.59 8.49 1.52
C LEU A 258 16.08 8.28 1.68
N LEU A 259 16.80 8.11 0.57
CA LEU A 259 18.25 8.06 0.51
C LEU A 259 18.73 9.13 -0.46
N MET A 260 19.65 9.97 0.01
CA MET A 260 20.33 10.98 -0.79
C MET A 260 21.83 10.68 -0.75
N THR A 261 22.44 10.55 -1.93
CA THR A 261 23.88 10.30 -2.08
C THR A 261 24.48 11.27 -3.08
N PRO A 262 25.64 11.89 -2.79
CA PRO A 262 26.38 12.66 -3.77
C PRO A 262 26.97 11.69 -4.79
N GLU A 263 26.86 12.05 -6.07
CA GLU A 263 27.38 11.29 -7.20
C GLU A 263 28.02 12.24 -8.20
N THR A 264 28.90 11.69 -9.02
CA THR A 264 29.51 12.39 -10.15
C THR A 264 29.16 11.63 -11.41
N ASP A 265 28.57 12.32 -12.37
CA ASP A 265 28.31 11.76 -13.69
C ASP A 265 29.65 11.39 -14.36
N PRO A 266 29.89 10.11 -14.71
CA PRO A 266 31.19 9.68 -15.22
C PRO A 266 31.49 10.20 -16.64
N ALA A 267 30.47 10.59 -17.40
CA ALA A 267 30.63 11.10 -18.76
C ALA A 267 30.88 12.62 -18.79
N THR A 268 30.22 13.36 -17.90
CA THR A 268 30.30 14.84 -17.88
C THR A 268 31.17 15.39 -16.76
N GLY A 269 31.50 14.59 -15.75
CA GLY A 269 32.20 15.02 -14.55
C GLY A 269 31.35 15.91 -13.63
N GLN A 270 30.06 16.10 -13.92
CA GLN A 270 29.21 16.98 -13.14
C GLN A 270 28.73 16.29 -11.86
N GLU A 271 28.77 17.04 -10.75
CA GLU A 271 28.22 16.60 -9.49
C GLU A 271 26.70 16.74 -9.44
N HIS A 272 26.04 15.71 -8.95
CA HIS A 272 24.61 15.70 -8.65
C HIS A 272 24.33 14.94 -7.36
N VAL A 273 23.17 15.20 -6.76
CA VAL A 273 22.67 14.38 -5.65
C VAL A 273 21.64 13.43 -6.22
N LEU A 274 21.90 12.12 -6.10
CA LEU A 274 20.91 11.10 -6.37
C LEU A 274 19.96 11.01 -5.18
N VAL A 275 18.68 11.25 -5.43
CA VAL A 275 17.62 11.09 -4.45
C VAL A 275 16.79 9.86 -4.81
N GLN A 276 16.64 8.96 -3.86
CA GLN A 276 15.87 7.73 -3.98
C GLN A 276 14.83 7.70 -2.88
N ARG A 277 13.55 7.65 -3.25
CA ARG A 277 12.42 7.63 -2.31
C ARG A 277 11.57 6.40 -2.56
N LEU A 278 11.39 5.62 -1.51
CA LEU A 278 10.42 4.52 -1.44
C LEU A 278 9.32 4.93 -0.48
N SER A 279 8.07 4.73 -0.88
CA SER A 279 6.92 4.96 -0.01
C SER A 279 5.86 3.92 -0.23
N VAL A 280 5.12 3.59 0.82
CA VAL A 280 4.00 2.65 0.74
C VAL A 280 2.92 3.02 1.75
N ASN A 281 1.70 3.06 1.26
CA ASN A 281 0.49 3.25 2.05
C ASN A 281 -0.30 1.95 2.06
N ARG A 282 -0.61 1.46 3.26
CA ARG A 282 -1.49 0.31 3.51
C ARG A 282 -2.86 0.84 3.91
N TYR A 283 -3.86 0.60 3.07
CA TYR A 283 -5.24 0.99 3.30
C TYR A 283 -6.08 -0.20 3.75
N LYS A 284 -6.87 -0.02 4.81
CA LYS A 284 -7.94 -0.95 5.23
C LYS A 284 -9.20 -0.71 4.39
N LEU A 285 -9.05 -0.79 3.07
CA LEU A 285 -10.12 -0.70 2.08
C LEU A 285 -9.83 -1.67 0.93
N PRO A 286 -10.85 -2.29 0.32
CA PRO A 286 -10.67 -3.10 -0.88
C PRO A 286 -10.30 -2.21 -2.09
N PRO A 287 -9.62 -2.77 -3.11
CA PRO A 287 -9.24 -2.03 -4.31
C PRO A 287 -10.45 -1.56 -5.14
N THR A 288 -11.65 -2.09 -4.87
CA THR A 288 -12.91 -1.68 -5.49
C THR A 288 -13.58 -0.49 -4.79
N SER A 289 -13.02 -0.01 -3.66
CA SER A 289 -13.63 1.07 -2.89
C SER A 289 -13.52 2.42 -3.60
N PRO A 290 -14.64 3.13 -3.87
CA PRO A 290 -14.59 4.47 -4.46
C PRO A 290 -13.84 5.48 -3.58
N ARG A 291 -13.96 5.35 -2.25
CA ARG A 291 -13.24 6.20 -1.29
C ARG A 291 -11.72 6.08 -1.44
N LEU A 292 -11.23 4.88 -1.73
CA LEU A 292 -9.81 4.64 -1.99
C LEU A 292 -9.38 5.25 -3.32
N HIS A 293 -10.21 5.16 -4.36
CA HIS A 293 -9.89 5.74 -5.67
C HIS A 293 -9.81 7.27 -5.60
N ASP A 294 -10.76 7.90 -4.90
CA ASP A 294 -10.77 9.35 -4.71
C ASP A 294 -9.58 9.82 -3.87
N GLU A 295 -9.24 9.07 -2.81
CA GLU A 295 -8.03 9.31 -2.01
C GLU A 295 -6.78 9.25 -2.89
N ILE A 296 -6.52 8.13 -3.58
CA ILE A 296 -5.32 7.97 -4.41
C ILE A 296 -5.24 9.05 -5.49
N ARG A 297 -6.37 9.38 -6.13
CA ARG A 297 -6.40 10.39 -7.20
C ARG A 297 -6.05 11.78 -6.68
N SER A 298 -6.60 12.16 -5.53
CA SER A 298 -6.40 13.50 -4.96
C SER A 298 -5.04 13.65 -4.29
N THR A 299 -4.45 12.57 -3.74
CA THR A 299 -3.13 12.61 -3.12
C THR A 299 -1.99 12.10 -3.99
N LEU A 300 -2.27 11.78 -5.27
CA LEU A 300 -1.25 11.30 -6.18
C LEU A 300 0.00 12.20 -6.24
N PRO A 301 -0.09 13.55 -6.30
CA PRO A 301 1.11 14.40 -6.32
C PRO A 301 1.95 14.34 -5.04
N TRP A 302 1.32 14.09 -3.88
CA TRP A 302 2.07 13.86 -2.64
C TRP A 302 2.72 12.47 -2.65
N PHE A 303 1.97 11.47 -3.09
CA PHE A 303 2.40 10.09 -3.04
C PHE A 303 3.49 9.77 -4.06
N ASN A 304 3.37 10.25 -5.31
CA ASN A 304 4.33 10.02 -6.39
C ASN A 304 5.64 10.83 -6.25
N GLY A 305 5.67 11.75 -5.29
CA GLY A 305 6.81 12.59 -4.96
C GLY A 305 6.90 13.91 -5.72
N ASP A 306 5.89 14.30 -6.51
CA ASP A 306 5.85 15.60 -7.20
C ASP A 306 5.86 16.76 -6.20
N LEU A 307 5.05 16.68 -5.13
CA LEU A 307 5.03 17.69 -4.06
C LEU A 307 6.39 17.78 -3.34
N PHE A 308 7.02 16.63 -3.08
CA PHE A 308 8.36 16.60 -2.50
C PHE A 308 9.36 17.34 -3.41
N MET A 309 9.32 17.08 -4.71
CA MET A 309 10.19 17.73 -5.67
C MET A 309 9.89 19.21 -5.85
N GLU A 310 8.62 19.63 -5.86
CA GLU A 310 8.22 21.03 -5.90
C GLU A 310 8.86 21.82 -4.76
N VAL A 311 8.68 21.33 -3.51
CA VAL A 311 9.18 22.03 -2.32
C VAL A 311 10.70 22.09 -2.32
N VAL A 312 11.36 20.98 -2.69
CA VAL A 312 12.82 20.92 -2.77
C VAL A 312 13.34 21.89 -3.84
N CYS A 313 12.80 21.86 -5.06
CA CYS A 313 13.22 22.76 -6.13
C CYS A 313 13.00 24.22 -5.75
N ARG A 314 11.83 24.57 -5.21
CA ARG A 314 11.51 25.93 -4.74
C ARG A 314 12.51 26.42 -3.69
N GLN A 315 12.87 25.58 -2.72
CA GLN A 315 13.88 25.92 -1.71
C GLN A 315 15.29 26.12 -2.31
N LEU A 316 15.66 25.29 -3.28
CA LEU A 316 16.94 25.39 -3.98
C LEU A 316 17.03 26.64 -4.87
N GLU A 317 15.92 27.11 -5.41
CA GLU A 317 15.83 28.35 -6.21
C GLU A 317 15.90 29.60 -5.34
N GLN A 318 15.15 29.64 -4.23
CA GLN A 318 15.18 30.77 -3.29
C GLN A 318 16.57 31.02 -2.72
N ARG A 319 17.33 29.94 -2.44
CA ARG A 319 18.73 30.04 -1.98
C ARG A 319 19.70 30.49 -3.07
N ARG A 320 19.36 30.31 -4.35
CA ARG A 320 20.16 30.84 -5.48
C ARG A 320 19.96 32.34 -5.66
N ALA A 321 18.80 32.87 -5.27
CA ALA A 321 18.46 34.28 -5.39
C ALA A 321 18.99 35.16 -4.25
N LEU A 322 19.44 34.56 -3.14
CA LEU A 322 20.14 35.26 -2.06
C LEU A 322 21.63 35.34 -2.41
N PRO A 323 22.23 36.54 -2.59
CA PRO A 323 23.66 36.66 -2.68
C PRO A 323 24.28 36.14 -1.38
N SER A 324 25.31 35.30 -1.51
CA SER A 324 26.18 34.93 -0.40
C SER A 324 26.78 36.20 0.20
N CYS A 325 26.31 36.62 1.38
CA CYS A 325 26.97 37.60 2.22
C CYS A 325 28.27 37.04 2.81
#